data_AF-A0A9P1BJ81-F1
#
_entry.id   AF-A0A9P1BJ81-F1
#
_cell.length_a   1.000
_cell.length_b   1.000
_cell.length_c   1.000
_cell.angle_alpha   90.00
_cell.angle_beta   90.00
_cell.angle_gamma   90.00
#
_symmetry.space_group_name_H-M   'P 1'
#
loop_
_entity.id
_entity.type
_entity.pdbx_description
1 polymer ?
#
loop_
_entity_poly.entity_id
_entity_poly.type
_entity_poly.pdbx_seq_one_letter_code
_entity_poly.pdbx_strand_id
1 'polypeptide(L)'
;MTSPFTRPGFRGVFTRYRAPVKKFPPLQFPTDRLRAMASERFQRDGIRDGTKKKVAQELGLRHFGLPARDAIIIPPHCEQVCLFTDEGENSAGKGQAHAGGNFLLGRFEVLALSAVADYDEAWRFVRSAATMNGSKRGAFWVLHAAALNIGENEHATDFRDYSNEMGRLEFIAYIEDMGRIYENILQAAGALGVTNLVFFPFGMGAFLRNLYKLDPEYAEANLQGQRLRELRHALAKRFVRALGETKLFVGKVHLCIAPSGRGDELDANATAFLAEILAGVKTGLIHPKAIETLVNADALVAAQNLADAGSRVALVNGANRRMVGNHWFSHGARMAIDENLHRRSWRMACTAYLLNGGAEAVPRQPEDLAKAVVRLGGTLIPLANSSAGGDVKGDVIKQFRQWDTSNDGRISKEEMTKVLVALGISAKDCDTIFKAADSNNDGFLSYTEFVYWLYGGQSIPTLSQTGPSRK
;
A
#
# COMPACT_ATOMS: atom_id res chain seq x y z
N MET A 1 44.90 1.89 74.79
CA MET A 1 44.19 2.81 75.70
C MET A 1 42.70 2.51 75.66
N THR A 2 42.03 2.58 76.81
CA THR A 2 40.57 2.76 77.01
C THR A 2 39.55 1.92 76.21
N SER A 3 39.10 0.83 76.85
CA SER A 3 37.66 0.46 76.99
C SER A 3 36.91 1.61 77.71
N PRO A 4 35.55 1.83 77.66
CA PRO A 4 34.55 0.88 78.20
C PRO A 4 33.08 0.90 77.67
N PHE A 5 32.29 0.00 78.27
CA PHE A 5 30.82 -0.03 78.51
C PHE A 5 29.88 -0.96 77.71
N THR A 6 28.82 -1.38 78.42
CA THR A 6 27.99 -2.56 78.18
C THR A 6 26.52 -2.36 78.57
N ARG A 7 25.59 -2.99 77.82
CA ARG A 7 24.18 -3.33 78.16
C ARG A 7 23.19 -2.14 78.26
N PRO A 8 21.84 -2.37 78.26
CA PRO A 8 21.09 -3.63 78.25
C PRO A 8 20.14 -3.80 77.03
N GLY A 9 19.34 -4.87 77.01
CA GLY A 9 18.47 -5.23 75.87
C GLY A 9 16.97 -5.03 76.10
N PHE A 10 16.17 -5.31 75.06
CA PHE A 10 14.71 -5.35 75.10
C PHE A 10 14.19 -6.63 74.42
N ARG A 11 13.45 -7.47 75.17
CA ARG A 11 12.65 -8.57 74.60
C ARG A 11 11.27 -8.03 74.25
N GLY A 12 11.03 -7.73 72.97
CA GLY A 12 9.70 -7.43 72.44
C GLY A 12 9.12 -8.63 71.70
N VAL A 13 8.00 -9.18 72.16
CA VAL A 13 7.27 -10.24 71.46
C VAL A 13 6.49 -9.62 70.30
N PHE A 14 6.82 -10.01 69.06
CA PHE A 14 5.97 -9.74 67.89
C PHE A 14 5.68 -11.03 67.13
N THR A 15 4.45 -11.51 67.31
CA THR A 15 3.84 -12.58 66.52
C THR A 15 3.68 -12.11 65.07
N ARG A 16 4.47 -12.68 64.14
CA ARG A 16 4.29 -12.42 62.71
C ARG A 16 3.03 -13.13 62.19
N TYR A 17 1.92 -12.39 62.13
CA TYR A 17 0.74 -12.80 61.37
C TYR A 17 1.12 -12.83 59.87
N ARG A 18 1.39 -14.03 59.33
CA ARG A 18 1.58 -14.20 57.88
C ARG A 18 0.21 -14.25 57.20
N ALA A 19 -0.19 -13.17 56.55
CA ALA A 19 -1.28 -13.24 55.57
C ALA A 19 -0.91 -14.28 54.48
N PRO A 20 -1.85 -15.12 54.03
CA PRO A 20 -1.57 -16.11 53.00
C PRO A 20 -1.31 -15.39 51.66
N VAL A 21 -0.07 -15.46 51.19
CA VAL A 21 0.26 -15.10 49.81
C VAL A 21 -0.51 -16.06 48.91
N LYS A 22 -1.58 -15.58 48.27
CA LYS A 22 -2.20 -16.29 47.14
C LYS A 22 -1.10 -16.49 46.09
N LYS A 23 -0.64 -17.72 45.93
CA LYS A 23 0.17 -18.10 44.77
C LYS A 23 -0.70 -17.84 43.55
N PHE A 24 -0.40 -16.78 42.80
CA PHE A 24 -0.87 -16.70 41.42
C PHE A 24 -0.38 -17.96 40.70
N PRO A 25 -1.21 -18.62 39.89
CA PRO A 25 -0.72 -19.71 39.05
C PRO A 25 0.41 -19.17 38.17
N PRO A 26 1.47 -19.95 37.88
CA PRO A 26 2.43 -19.55 36.87
C PRO A 26 1.67 -19.28 35.57
N LEU A 27 2.07 -18.24 34.83
CA LEU A 27 1.57 -17.99 33.48
C LEU A 27 1.87 -19.22 32.61
N GLN A 28 0.87 -20.09 32.45
CA GLN A 28 0.89 -21.16 31.46
C GLN A 28 0.76 -20.51 30.10
N PHE A 29 1.90 -20.12 29.51
CA PHE A 29 1.97 -19.92 28.08
C PHE A 29 1.51 -21.22 27.41
N PRO A 30 0.52 -21.18 26.50
CA PRO A 30 -0.01 -22.39 25.88
C PRO A 30 1.10 -23.05 25.06
N THR A 31 1.63 -24.16 25.58
CA THR A 31 2.72 -24.93 24.98
C THR A 31 2.38 -25.40 23.58
N ASP A 32 1.11 -25.66 23.31
CA ASP A 32 0.62 -26.11 22.01
C ASP A 32 0.60 -24.98 20.98
N ARG A 33 0.37 -23.74 21.41
CA ARG A 33 0.48 -22.56 20.52
C ARG A 33 1.94 -22.30 20.14
N LEU A 34 2.87 -22.44 21.08
CA LEU A 34 4.31 -22.32 20.80
C LEU A 34 4.81 -23.46 19.90
N ARG A 35 4.35 -24.71 20.12
CA ARG A 35 4.62 -25.85 19.23
C ARG A 35 4.04 -25.66 17.84
N ALA A 36 2.79 -25.19 17.72
CA ALA A 36 2.16 -24.89 16.43
C ALA A 36 2.93 -23.79 15.66
N MET A 37 3.29 -22.69 16.33
CA MET A 37 4.09 -21.61 15.71
C MET A 37 5.52 -22.06 15.33
N ALA A 38 6.10 -23.01 16.07
CA ALA A 38 7.38 -23.62 15.70
C ALA A 38 7.25 -24.55 14.48
N SER A 39 6.17 -25.34 14.42
CA SER A 39 5.85 -26.22 13.28
C SER A 39 5.58 -25.42 12.00
N GLU A 40 4.74 -24.38 12.08
CA GLU A 40 4.47 -23.47 10.95
C GLU A 40 5.77 -22.81 10.47
N ARG A 41 6.61 -22.32 11.39
CA ARG A 41 7.92 -21.73 11.03
C ARG A 41 8.80 -22.74 10.28
N PHE A 42 8.89 -23.98 10.76
CA PHE A 42 9.68 -25.03 10.11
C PHE A 42 9.16 -25.34 8.70
N GLN A 43 7.84 -25.43 8.52
CA GLN A 43 7.20 -25.61 7.22
C GLN A 43 7.50 -24.44 6.26
N ARG A 44 7.42 -23.19 6.75
CA ARG A 44 7.70 -21.97 5.99
C ARG A 44 9.15 -21.88 5.55
N ASP A 45 10.10 -22.14 6.45
CA ASP A 45 11.53 -22.14 6.13
C ASP A 45 11.88 -23.32 5.19
N GLY A 46 11.23 -24.48 5.33
CA GLY A 46 11.36 -25.62 4.44
C GLY A 46 10.89 -25.34 3.00
N ILE A 47 9.75 -24.68 2.83
CA ILE A 47 9.24 -24.28 1.50
C ILE A 47 10.09 -23.17 0.90
N ARG A 48 10.45 -22.16 1.70
CA ARG A 48 11.40 -21.12 1.30
C ARG A 48 12.68 -21.73 0.71
N ASP A 49 13.27 -22.72 1.38
CA ASP A 49 14.50 -23.36 0.93
C ASP A 49 14.28 -24.40 -0.19
N GLY A 50 13.07 -24.96 -0.31
CA GLY A 50 12.61 -25.73 -1.48
C GLY A 50 12.51 -24.86 -2.75
N THR A 51 11.88 -23.70 -2.64
CA THR A 51 11.76 -22.71 -3.73
C THR A 51 13.13 -22.22 -4.20
N LYS A 52 14.09 -21.96 -3.30
CA LYS A 52 15.50 -21.69 -3.68
C LYS A 52 16.10 -22.79 -4.54
N LYS A 53 16.00 -24.05 -4.07
CA LYS A 53 16.55 -25.21 -4.77
C LYS A 53 15.92 -25.37 -6.15
N LYS A 54 14.60 -25.14 -6.26
CA LYS A 54 13.88 -25.18 -7.54
C LYS A 54 14.34 -24.07 -8.48
N VAL A 55 14.47 -22.82 -8.02
CA VAL A 55 15.00 -21.72 -8.84
C VAL A 55 16.42 -22.02 -9.33
N ALA A 56 17.31 -22.52 -8.45
CA ALA A 56 18.67 -22.89 -8.85
C ALA A 56 18.68 -24.01 -9.89
N GLN A 57 17.86 -25.06 -9.70
CA GLN A 57 17.72 -26.17 -10.65
C GLN A 57 17.24 -25.69 -12.03
N GLU A 58 16.20 -24.86 -12.08
CA GLU A 58 15.57 -24.40 -13.33
C GLU A 58 16.44 -23.39 -14.09
N LEU A 59 17.35 -22.69 -13.41
CA LEU A 59 18.36 -21.81 -14.01
C LEU A 59 19.68 -22.53 -14.34
N GLY A 60 19.83 -23.80 -13.96
CA GLY A 60 21.08 -24.56 -14.06
C GLY A 60 22.22 -24.05 -13.15
N LEU A 61 21.90 -23.27 -12.12
CA LEU A 61 22.87 -22.75 -11.15
C LEU A 61 23.36 -23.87 -10.23
N ARG A 62 24.67 -23.91 -9.94
CA ARG A 62 25.27 -24.86 -8.98
C ARG A 62 24.60 -24.79 -7.59
N HIS A 63 24.19 -23.60 -7.16
CA HIS A 63 23.36 -23.36 -5.98
C HIS A 63 22.69 -21.98 -6.08
N PHE A 64 21.63 -21.79 -5.30
CA PHE A 64 20.97 -20.48 -5.17
C PHE A 64 21.89 -19.47 -4.47
N GLY A 65 21.96 -18.24 -4.97
CA GLY A 65 22.81 -17.16 -4.45
C GLY A 65 23.98 -16.77 -5.37
N LEU A 66 24.29 -17.59 -6.38
CA LEU A 66 25.24 -17.20 -7.44
C LEU A 66 24.66 -16.09 -8.34
N PRO A 67 25.48 -15.16 -8.86
CA PRO A 67 25.04 -14.10 -9.77
C PRO A 67 24.13 -14.62 -10.89
N ALA A 68 23.08 -13.88 -11.26
CA ALA A 68 22.13 -14.33 -12.29
C ALA A 68 22.78 -14.55 -13.67
N ARG A 69 23.91 -13.90 -13.96
CA ARG A 69 24.72 -14.10 -15.18
C ARG A 69 25.37 -15.50 -15.26
N ASP A 70 25.43 -16.24 -14.14
CA ASP A 70 25.96 -17.59 -14.07
C ASP A 70 24.89 -18.64 -14.41
N ALA A 71 23.63 -18.22 -14.67
CA ALA A 71 22.56 -19.08 -15.13
C ALA A 71 22.82 -19.56 -16.57
N ILE A 72 22.71 -20.87 -16.77
CA ILE A 72 22.93 -21.53 -18.08
C ILE A 72 21.64 -21.91 -18.78
N ILE A 73 20.49 -21.80 -18.08
CA ILE A 73 19.15 -22.02 -18.62
C ILE A 73 18.31 -20.78 -18.32
N ILE A 74 17.57 -20.30 -19.31
CA ILE A 74 16.50 -19.31 -19.15
C ILE A 74 15.18 -20.03 -19.46
N PRO A 75 14.33 -20.33 -18.47
CA PRO A 75 13.04 -20.96 -18.71
C PRO A 75 12.13 -20.09 -19.60
N PRO A 76 11.34 -20.67 -20.53
CA PRO A 76 10.51 -19.87 -21.46
C PRO A 76 9.45 -18.97 -20.83
N HIS A 77 9.07 -19.19 -19.56
CA HIS A 77 8.17 -18.27 -18.86
C HIS A 77 8.88 -16.98 -18.41
N CYS A 78 10.21 -16.93 -18.41
CA CYS A 78 10.99 -15.73 -18.10
C CYS A 78 10.95 -14.69 -19.23
N GLU A 79 10.61 -15.10 -20.46
CA GLU A 79 10.34 -14.22 -21.61
C GLU A 79 9.00 -13.47 -21.44
N GLN A 80 8.08 -14.02 -20.63
CA GLN A 80 6.78 -13.41 -20.32
C GLN A 80 6.95 -12.35 -19.23
N VAL A 81 7.60 -11.26 -19.60
CA VAL A 81 7.78 -10.05 -18.80
C VAL A 81 7.52 -8.80 -19.63
N CYS A 82 6.75 -7.87 -19.06
CA CYS A 82 6.55 -6.53 -19.62
C CYS A 82 6.92 -5.48 -18.58
N LEU A 83 7.71 -4.48 -18.97
CA LEU A 83 7.93 -3.27 -18.17
C LEU A 83 7.10 -2.13 -18.77
N PHE A 84 6.18 -1.62 -17.98
CA PHE A 84 5.37 -0.46 -18.30
C PHE A 84 6.06 0.80 -17.77
N THR A 85 6.51 1.66 -18.67
CA THR A 85 7.26 2.88 -18.35
C THR A 85 6.36 4.11 -18.37
N ASP A 86 6.53 5.01 -17.40
CA ASP A 86 5.78 6.27 -17.33
C ASP A 86 6.67 7.43 -17.79
N GLU A 87 6.35 7.99 -18.96
CA GLU A 87 7.12 9.05 -19.63
C GLU A 87 6.61 10.48 -19.30
N GLY A 88 5.59 10.63 -18.46
CA GLY A 88 4.97 11.94 -18.20
C GLY A 88 5.84 12.82 -17.30
N GLU A 89 6.03 14.10 -17.66
CA GLU A 89 7.03 15.08 -17.15
C GLU A 89 7.36 15.03 -15.64
N ASN A 90 6.39 14.70 -14.78
CA ASN A 90 6.60 14.54 -13.34
C ASN A 90 7.29 13.21 -12.91
N SER A 91 7.50 12.22 -13.78
CA SER A 91 7.96 10.87 -13.41
C SER A 91 9.46 10.75 -13.16
N ALA A 92 10.28 11.54 -13.87
CA ALA A 92 11.75 11.43 -13.85
C ALA A 92 12.44 12.42 -12.89
N GLY A 93 11.79 13.53 -12.55
CA GLY A 93 12.44 14.69 -11.90
C GLY A 93 12.08 14.98 -10.44
N LYS A 94 10.98 14.43 -9.90
CA LYS A 94 10.56 14.69 -8.51
C LYS A 94 11.27 13.77 -7.52
N GLY A 95 12.13 14.35 -6.69
CA GLY A 95 12.61 13.73 -5.45
C GLY A 95 13.85 12.85 -5.55
N GLN A 96 14.28 12.33 -4.40
CA GLN A 96 15.51 11.56 -4.21
C GLN A 96 15.46 10.12 -4.75
N ALA A 97 14.27 9.59 -5.08
CA ALA A 97 14.09 8.20 -5.45
C ALA A 97 13.48 8.04 -6.86
N HIS A 98 14.31 8.21 -7.88
CA HIS A 98 14.10 7.77 -9.27
C HIS A 98 14.54 6.29 -9.45
N ALA A 99 14.43 5.73 -10.66
CA ALA A 99 15.05 4.44 -10.98
C ALA A 99 16.58 4.59 -11.11
N GLY A 100 17.35 3.58 -10.72
CA GLY A 100 18.81 3.67 -10.63
C GLY A 100 19.30 4.00 -9.22
N GLY A 101 20.62 4.14 -9.07
CA GLY A 101 21.26 4.22 -7.76
C GLY A 101 21.01 2.92 -6.99
N ASN A 102 20.25 2.97 -5.89
CA ASN A 102 19.86 1.78 -5.11
C ASN A 102 18.54 1.14 -5.58
N PHE A 103 17.83 1.73 -6.54
CA PHE A 103 16.50 1.30 -6.96
C PHE A 103 16.54 0.58 -8.32
N LEU A 104 15.90 -0.59 -8.38
CA LEU A 104 15.66 -1.32 -9.63
C LEU A 104 14.40 -0.80 -10.34
N LEU A 105 13.35 -0.48 -9.58
CA LEU A 105 12.06 -0.02 -10.08
C LEU A 105 11.80 1.44 -9.67
N GLY A 106 11.34 2.25 -10.63
CA GLY A 106 10.85 3.61 -10.42
C GLY A 106 9.60 3.67 -9.54
N ARG A 107 9.04 4.87 -9.34
CA ARG A 107 7.78 5.07 -8.60
C ARG A 107 6.57 4.63 -9.41
N PHE A 108 6.54 5.05 -10.67
CA PHE A 108 5.35 4.99 -11.53
C PHE A 108 5.40 3.85 -12.55
N GLU A 109 6.51 3.12 -12.63
CA GLU A 109 6.65 1.95 -13.48
C GLU A 109 5.87 0.76 -12.92
N VAL A 110 5.36 -0.10 -13.81
CA VAL A 110 4.72 -1.36 -13.45
C VAL A 110 5.44 -2.50 -14.18
N LEU A 111 5.96 -3.46 -13.43
CA LEU A 111 6.60 -4.66 -13.99
C LEU A 111 5.66 -5.85 -13.90
N ALA A 112 5.23 -6.38 -15.05
CA ALA A 112 4.36 -7.55 -15.15
C ALA A 112 5.18 -8.83 -15.35
N LEU A 113 5.00 -9.82 -14.48
CA LEU A 113 5.68 -11.13 -14.55
C LEU A 113 4.66 -12.28 -14.64
N SER A 114 4.93 -13.30 -15.46
CA SER A 114 4.13 -14.52 -15.50
C SER A 114 4.38 -15.42 -14.28
N ALA A 115 3.30 -15.86 -13.62
CA ALA A 115 3.34 -16.61 -12.37
C ALA A 115 2.35 -17.79 -12.33
N VAL A 116 2.61 -18.72 -11.40
CA VAL A 116 1.74 -19.84 -11.01
C VAL A 116 1.91 -20.01 -9.49
N ALA A 117 0.81 -20.18 -8.76
CA ALA A 117 0.81 -20.37 -7.30
C ALA A 117 1.13 -21.82 -6.92
N ASP A 118 2.32 -22.10 -6.42
CA ASP A 118 2.70 -23.44 -5.96
C ASP A 118 2.09 -23.77 -4.59
N TYR A 119 2.00 -22.78 -3.69
CA TYR A 119 1.53 -22.98 -2.30
C TYR A 119 0.44 -21.99 -1.88
N ASP A 120 -0.45 -22.45 -0.98
CA ASP A 120 -1.50 -21.63 -0.34
C ASP A 120 -0.98 -20.83 0.87
N GLU A 121 -1.86 -20.09 1.55
CA GLU A 121 -1.55 -19.30 2.75
C GLU A 121 -1.19 -20.16 3.98
N ALA A 122 -1.65 -21.42 3.99
CA ALA A 122 -1.30 -22.44 4.96
C ALA A 122 -0.06 -23.26 4.56
N TRP A 123 0.68 -22.82 3.53
CA TRP A 123 1.93 -23.41 3.07
C TRP A 123 1.78 -24.86 2.59
N ARG A 124 0.62 -25.22 2.05
CA ARG A 124 0.32 -26.51 1.40
C ARG A 124 0.35 -26.32 -0.11
N PHE A 125 0.67 -27.37 -0.86
CA PHE A 125 0.58 -27.30 -2.32
C PHE A 125 -0.85 -26.95 -2.78
N VAL A 126 -0.98 -25.98 -3.68
CA VAL A 126 -2.29 -25.59 -4.23
C VAL A 126 -2.88 -26.74 -5.04
N ARG A 127 -3.90 -27.39 -4.48
CA ARG A 127 -4.67 -28.44 -5.15
C ARG A 127 -5.85 -27.84 -5.92
N SER A 128 -5.59 -27.18 -7.03
CA SER A 128 -6.67 -26.71 -7.92
C SER A 128 -7.31 -27.87 -8.69
N ALA A 129 -8.50 -27.65 -9.25
CA ALA A 129 -9.19 -28.65 -10.08
C ALA A 129 -8.29 -29.18 -11.21
N ALA A 130 -7.49 -28.29 -11.82
CA ALA A 130 -6.49 -28.66 -12.84
C ALA A 130 -5.44 -29.66 -12.30
N THR A 131 -4.92 -29.45 -11.09
CA THR A 131 -3.97 -30.42 -10.48
C THR A 131 -4.61 -31.75 -10.09
N MET A 132 -5.93 -31.78 -9.81
CA MET A 132 -6.64 -33.00 -9.42
C MET A 132 -7.12 -33.83 -10.62
N ASN A 133 -7.36 -33.21 -11.77
CA ASN A 133 -7.78 -33.90 -13.01
C ASN A 133 -6.65 -34.03 -14.06
N GLY A 134 -5.44 -33.57 -13.76
CA GLY A 134 -4.28 -33.63 -14.66
C GLY A 134 -4.23 -32.55 -15.75
N SER A 135 -5.11 -31.55 -15.71
CA SER A 135 -5.09 -30.44 -16.67
C SER A 135 -3.90 -29.50 -16.46
N LYS A 136 -3.47 -28.83 -17.53
CA LYS A 136 -2.45 -27.78 -17.47
C LYS A 136 -2.97 -26.61 -16.61
N ARG A 137 -2.19 -26.23 -15.59
CA ARG A 137 -2.49 -25.07 -14.75
C ARG A 137 -2.43 -23.76 -15.55
N GLY A 138 -3.37 -22.86 -15.29
CA GLY A 138 -3.35 -21.50 -15.80
C GLY A 138 -2.20 -20.70 -15.18
N ALA A 139 -1.56 -19.87 -16.01
CA ALA A 139 -0.65 -18.83 -15.57
C ALA A 139 -1.39 -17.50 -15.49
N PHE A 140 -0.93 -16.61 -14.61
CA PHE A 140 -1.46 -15.27 -14.44
C PHE A 140 -0.34 -14.25 -14.34
N TRP A 141 -0.64 -12.98 -14.60
CA TRP A 141 0.30 -11.89 -14.44
C TRP A 141 0.40 -11.47 -12.97
N VAL A 142 1.59 -11.06 -12.53
CA VAL A 142 1.77 -10.31 -11.28
C VAL A 142 2.34 -8.94 -11.60
N LEU A 143 1.56 -7.90 -11.29
CA LEU A 143 1.88 -6.49 -11.55
C LEU A 143 2.60 -5.92 -10.33
N HIS A 144 3.91 -5.89 -10.42
CA HIS A 144 4.81 -5.32 -9.42
C HIS A 144 4.84 -3.80 -9.60
N ALA A 145 4.29 -3.09 -8.62
CA ALA A 145 4.30 -1.63 -8.58
C ALA A 145 4.83 -1.16 -7.22
N ALA A 146 5.55 -0.05 -7.24
CA ALA A 146 6.19 0.51 -6.06
C ALA A 146 5.28 1.51 -5.33
N ALA A 147 4.65 1.08 -4.23
CA ALA A 147 3.95 2.05 -3.39
C ALA A 147 4.93 3.03 -2.73
N LEU A 148 4.49 4.28 -2.55
CA LEU A 148 5.29 5.35 -1.96
C LEU A 148 5.49 5.10 -0.46
N ASN A 149 6.75 4.98 -0.02
CA ASN A 149 7.07 4.66 1.36
C ASN A 149 7.27 5.94 2.18
N ILE A 150 6.20 6.37 2.87
CA ILE A 150 6.19 7.57 3.72
C ILE A 150 6.19 7.29 5.22
N GLY A 151 6.28 6.02 5.64
CA GLY A 151 6.05 5.64 7.03
C GLY A 151 6.27 4.16 7.36
N GLU A 152 7.10 3.42 6.61
CA GLU A 152 7.54 2.08 7.04
C GLU A 152 8.41 2.13 8.30
N ASN A 153 9.24 3.16 8.43
CA ASN A 153 10.15 3.42 9.55
C ASN A 153 10.58 4.90 9.56
N GLU A 154 11.43 5.30 10.50
CA GLU A 154 11.95 6.68 10.67
C GLU A 154 12.86 7.17 9.52
N HIS A 155 13.13 6.32 8.53
CA HIS A 155 13.92 6.60 7.33
C HIS A 155 13.15 6.21 6.06
N ALA A 156 11.82 6.31 6.09
CA ALA A 156 10.94 6.00 4.95
C ALA A 156 11.37 6.78 3.70
N THR A 157 11.61 6.06 2.60
CA THR A 157 12.41 6.54 1.46
C THR A 157 11.78 7.70 0.69
N ASP A 158 10.47 7.84 0.74
CA ASP A 158 9.73 8.80 -0.07
C ASP A 158 9.17 9.96 0.79
N PHE A 159 9.15 9.86 2.13
CA PHE A 159 8.53 10.88 3.01
C PHE A 159 9.03 12.31 2.76
N ARG A 160 10.35 12.48 2.62
CA ARG A 160 10.98 13.79 2.37
C ARG A 160 10.51 14.43 1.06
N ASP A 161 10.22 13.64 0.04
CA ASP A 161 9.79 14.13 -1.27
C ASP A 161 8.30 14.52 -1.29
N TYR A 162 7.55 14.12 -0.24
CA TYR A 162 6.18 14.53 0.05
C TYR A 162 6.11 15.34 1.35
N SER A 163 7.16 16.08 1.70
CA SER A 163 7.21 16.95 2.88
C SER A 163 7.24 18.42 2.48
N ASN A 164 6.43 19.25 3.15
CA ASN A 164 6.51 20.70 3.01
C ASN A 164 7.72 21.27 3.80
N GLU A 165 7.92 22.59 3.74
CA GLU A 165 9.02 23.30 4.42
C GLU A 165 9.07 23.09 5.95
N MET A 166 7.95 22.71 6.57
CA MET A 166 7.85 22.40 8.01
C MET A 166 8.08 20.91 8.32
N GLY A 167 8.43 20.09 7.33
CA GLY A 167 8.61 18.65 7.47
C GLY A 167 7.29 17.87 7.64
N ARG A 168 6.16 18.43 7.19
CA ARG A 168 4.82 17.82 7.29
C ARG A 168 4.38 17.24 5.96
N LEU A 169 3.59 16.17 6.00
CA LEU A 169 3.14 15.46 4.79
C LEU A 169 2.31 16.38 3.89
N GLU A 170 2.75 16.58 2.65
CA GLU A 170 1.96 17.19 1.58
C GLU A 170 0.89 16.19 1.09
N PHE A 171 -0.19 16.10 1.87
CA PHE A 171 -1.26 15.12 1.71
C PHE A 171 -1.71 14.92 0.25
N ILE A 172 -2.04 16.02 -0.46
CA ILE A 172 -2.52 15.93 -1.85
C ILE A 172 -1.44 15.47 -2.84
N ALA A 173 -0.19 15.92 -2.68
CA ALA A 173 0.89 15.47 -3.56
C ALA A 173 1.10 13.95 -3.44
N TYR A 174 1.03 13.43 -2.22
CA TYR A 174 1.09 11.99 -1.95
C TYR A 174 -0.13 11.23 -2.51
N ILE A 175 -1.35 11.75 -2.31
CA ILE A 175 -2.57 11.11 -2.84
C ILE A 175 -2.58 11.06 -4.36
N GLU A 176 -2.20 12.13 -5.07
CA GLU A 176 -2.22 12.15 -6.53
C GLU A 176 -1.12 11.27 -7.15
N ASP A 177 0.09 11.25 -6.58
CA ASP A 177 1.14 10.33 -7.08
C ASP A 177 0.82 8.86 -6.76
N MET A 178 0.18 8.55 -5.61
CA MET A 178 -0.41 7.21 -5.39
C MET A 178 -1.54 6.91 -6.40
N GLY A 179 -2.32 7.92 -6.78
CA GLY A 179 -3.36 7.84 -7.80
C GLY A 179 -2.83 7.47 -9.18
N ARG A 180 -1.73 8.10 -9.59
CA ARG A 180 -0.99 7.77 -10.81
C ARG A 180 -0.49 6.33 -10.81
N ILE A 181 -0.01 5.82 -9.66
CA ILE A 181 0.34 4.40 -9.53
C ILE A 181 -0.88 3.49 -9.76
N TYR A 182 -2.05 3.82 -9.22
CA TYR A 182 -3.28 3.06 -9.47
C TYR A 182 -3.71 3.09 -10.95
N GLU A 183 -3.65 4.25 -11.59
CA GLU A 183 -3.91 4.40 -13.03
C GLU A 183 -2.95 3.55 -13.86
N ASN A 184 -1.65 3.61 -13.57
CA ASN A 184 -0.62 2.85 -14.30
C ASN A 184 -0.79 1.33 -14.14
N ILE A 185 -1.18 0.86 -12.95
CA ILE A 185 -1.56 -0.55 -12.72
C ILE A 185 -2.77 -0.95 -13.57
N LEU A 186 -3.80 -0.12 -13.63
CA LEU A 186 -5.01 -0.37 -14.43
C LEU A 186 -4.71 -0.32 -15.94
N GLN A 187 -3.91 0.65 -16.39
CA GLN A 187 -3.45 0.75 -17.78
C GLN A 187 -2.64 -0.50 -18.18
N ALA A 188 -1.68 -0.91 -17.35
CA ALA A 188 -0.90 -2.14 -17.58
C ALA A 188 -1.79 -3.39 -17.64
N ALA A 189 -2.77 -3.51 -16.73
CA ALA A 189 -3.75 -4.59 -16.76
C ALA A 189 -4.57 -4.59 -18.07
N GLY A 190 -5.05 -3.42 -18.50
CA GLY A 190 -5.79 -3.25 -19.75
C GLY A 190 -4.96 -3.61 -20.99
N ALA A 191 -3.72 -3.14 -21.06
CA ALA A 191 -2.77 -3.44 -22.15
C ALA A 191 -2.43 -4.94 -22.26
N LEU A 192 -2.37 -5.66 -21.13
CA LEU A 192 -2.21 -7.13 -21.09
C LEU A 192 -3.52 -7.89 -21.38
N GLY A 193 -4.63 -7.19 -21.66
CA GLY A 193 -5.94 -7.79 -21.90
C GLY A 193 -6.54 -8.46 -20.65
N VAL A 194 -6.12 -8.06 -19.44
CA VAL A 194 -6.61 -8.64 -18.18
C VAL A 194 -8.12 -8.41 -18.06
N THR A 195 -8.82 -9.48 -17.69
CA THR A 195 -10.27 -9.48 -17.46
C THR A 195 -10.62 -9.51 -15.98
N ASN A 196 -9.70 -10.00 -15.14
CA ASN A 196 -9.88 -10.16 -13.70
C ASN A 196 -8.60 -9.68 -12.98
N LEU A 197 -8.68 -8.55 -12.28
CA LEU A 197 -7.56 -7.94 -11.56
C LEU A 197 -7.71 -8.19 -10.06
N VAL A 198 -6.92 -9.11 -9.50
CA VAL A 198 -6.86 -9.34 -8.06
C VAL A 198 -6.07 -8.21 -7.40
N PHE A 199 -6.71 -7.54 -6.46
CA PHE A 199 -6.21 -6.34 -5.79
C PHE A 199 -6.36 -6.49 -4.27
N PHE A 200 -5.48 -5.86 -3.50
CA PHE A 200 -5.61 -5.70 -2.06
C PHE A 200 -5.32 -4.23 -1.71
N PRO A 201 -5.68 -3.72 -0.52
CA PRO A 201 -5.40 -2.34 -0.07
C PRO A 201 -3.91 -1.91 -0.17
N PHE A 202 -3.51 -1.49 -1.36
CA PHE A 202 -2.14 -1.18 -1.76
C PHE A 202 -1.69 0.16 -1.17
N GLY A 203 -0.41 0.27 -0.82
CA GLY A 203 0.18 1.52 -0.30
C GLY A 203 -0.22 1.95 1.11
N MET A 204 -1.12 1.24 1.80
CA MET A 204 -1.68 1.67 3.09
C MET A 204 -1.52 0.70 4.26
N GLY A 205 -0.73 -0.37 4.09
CA GLY A 205 -0.27 -1.22 5.18
C GLY A 205 1.01 -0.68 5.84
N ALA A 206 2.10 -1.45 5.72
CA ALA A 206 3.41 -1.16 6.29
C ALA A 206 3.89 0.29 6.10
N PHE A 207 3.71 0.84 4.90
CA PHE A 207 4.18 2.17 4.51
C PHE A 207 3.53 3.35 5.25
N LEU A 208 2.54 3.13 6.11
CA LEU A 208 1.92 4.16 6.94
C LEU A 208 2.07 3.94 8.46
N ARG A 209 2.65 2.82 8.90
CA ARG A 209 2.63 2.39 10.33
C ARG A 209 3.38 3.31 11.28
N ASN A 210 4.49 3.88 10.81
CA ASN A 210 5.40 4.76 11.55
C ASN A 210 5.35 6.21 11.06
N LEU A 211 4.35 6.57 10.22
CA LEU A 211 4.18 7.95 9.73
C LEU A 211 4.16 8.98 10.87
N TYR A 212 3.56 8.61 12.01
CA TYR A 212 3.50 9.42 13.23
C TYR A 212 4.86 9.84 13.82
N LYS A 213 5.94 9.12 13.49
CA LYS A 213 7.30 9.43 13.93
C LYS A 213 7.99 10.47 13.05
N LEU A 214 7.52 10.58 11.80
CA LEU A 214 8.01 11.51 10.79
C LEU A 214 7.17 12.79 10.81
N ASP A 215 5.85 12.64 10.93
CA ASP A 215 4.89 13.74 11.07
C ASP A 215 4.03 13.56 12.34
N PRO A 216 4.30 14.36 13.40
CA PRO A 216 3.50 14.38 14.62
C PRO A 216 1.99 14.68 14.47
N GLU A 217 1.49 15.17 13.32
CA GLU A 217 0.02 15.26 13.11
C GLU A 217 -0.66 13.89 13.10
N TYR A 218 0.11 12.82 12.83
CA TYR A 218 -0.36 11.44 12.84
C TYR A 218 -0.11 10.73 14.19
N ALA A 219 0.33 11.46 15.23
CA ALA A 219 0.73 10.91 16.54
C ALA A 219 -0.40 10.54 17.52
N GLU A 220 -1.66 10.60 17.09
CA GLU A 220 -2.73 9.89 17.78
C GLU A 220 -2.37 8.39 17.84
N ALA A 221 -2.14 7.87 19.05
CA ALA A 221 -1.20 6.78 19.33
C ALA A 221 -1.53 5.37 18.77
N ASN A 222 -2.54 5.24 17.90
CA ASN A 222 -3.06 3.99 17.38
C ASN A 222 -3.10 4.00 15.84
N LEU A 223 -3.12 2.83 15.22
CA LEU A 223 -3.30 2.63 13.75
C LEU A 223 -4.65 3.16 13.19
N GLN A 224 -5.46 3.81 14.03
CA GLN A 224 -6.73 4.44 13.71
C GLN A 224 -6.81 5.93 14.09
N GLY A 225 -5.68 6.63 14.29
CA GLY A 225 -5.72 8.09 14.49
C GLY A 225 -6.51 8.81 13.38
N GLN A 226 -7.21 9.89 13.68
CA GLN A 226 -8.15 10.54 12.75
C GLN A 226 -7.49 10.86 11.41
N ARG A 227 -6.36 11.58 11.41
CA ARG A 227 -5.55 11.87 10.21
C ARG A 227 -5.16 10.61 9.43
N LEU A 228 -4.85 9.53 10.13
CA LEU A 228 -4.40 8.26 9.55
C LEU A 228 -5.56 7.46 8.91
N ARG A 229 -6.80 7.68 9.38
CA ARG A 229 -8.04 7.21 8.73
C ARG A 229 -8.38 8.07 7.51
N GLU A 230 -8.33 9.39 7.63
CA GLU A 230 -8.54 10.34 6.53
C GLU A 230 -7.64 10.00 5.33
N LEU A 231 -6.35 9.79 5.58
CA LEU A 231 -5.37 9.37 4.56
C LEU A 231 -5.75 8.04 3.86
N ARG A 232 -6.28 7.06 4.60
CA ARG A 232 -6.72 5.77 4.03
C ARG A 232 -7.98 5.91 3.18
N HIS A 233 -8.94 6.71 3.61
CA HIS A 233 -10.14 7.01 2.82
C HIS A 233 -9.79 7.76 1.53
N ALA A 234 -8.89 8.75 1.60
CA ALA A 234 -8.43 9.46 0.41
C ALA A 234 -7.71 8.55 -0.61
N LEU A 235 -6.87 7.62 -0.14
CA LEU A 235 -6.23 6.59 -0.98
C LEU A 235 -7.24 5.63 -1.60
N ALA A 236 -8.16 5.10 -0.79
CA ALA A 236 -9.21 4.20 -1.26
C ALA A 236 -10.10 4.87 -2.31
N LYS A 237 -10.46 6.15 -2.10
CA LYS A 237 -11.24 6.91 -3.08
C LYS A 237 -10.43 7.21 -4.34
N ARG A 238 -9.14 7.56 -4.22
CA ARG A 238 -8.31 7.83 -5.40
C ARG A 238 -8.16 6.58 -6.28
N PHE A 239 -8.14 5.38 -5.67
CA PHE A 239 -8.26 4.12 -6.40
C PHE A 239 -9.63 3.95 -7.08
N VAL A 240 -10.75 4.20 -6.38
CA VAL A 240 -12.10 4.10 -6.99
C VAL A 240 -12.27 5.07 -8.16
N ARG A 241 -11.69 6.27 -8.04
CA ARG A 241 -11.61 7.27 -9.12
C ARG A 241 -10.79 6.76 -10.29
N ALA A 242 -9.59 6.25 -10.05
CA ALA A 242 -8.75 5.64 -11.09
C ALA A 242 -9.48 4.48 -11.81
N LEU A 243 -10.24 3.65 -11.09
CA LEU A 243 -11.05 2.57 -11.66
C LEU A 243 -12.21 3.07 -12.54
N GLY A 244 -12.83 4.20 -12.21
CA GLY A 244 -13.88 4.82 -13.02
C GLY A 244 -13.36 5.59 -14.24
N GLU A 245 -12.19 6.21 -14.12
CA GLU A 245 -11.62 7.10 -15.15
C GLU A 245 -10.67 6.36 -16.14
N THR A 246 -10.03 5.26 -15.74
CA THR A 246 -9.06 4.52 -16.58
C THR A 246 -9.75 3.62 -17.61
N LYS A 247 -10.19 4.22 -18.73
CA LYS A 247 -10.94 3.55 -19.82
C LYS A 247 -10.26 2.33 -20.45
N LEU A 248 -8.94 2.17 -20.30
CA LEU A 248 -8.18 1.06 -20.89
C LEU A 248 -8.44 -0.29 -20.19
N PHE A 249 -8.87 -0.28 -18.92
CA PHE A 249 -9.24 -1.48 -18.17
C PHE A 249 -10.76 -1.69 -18.17
N VAL A 250 -11.22 -2.70 -18.90
CA VAL A 250 -12.65 -3.08 -18.98
C VAL A 250 -12.88 -4.46 -18.35
N GLY A 251 -12.21 -4.72 -17.22
CA GLY A 251 -12.28 -5.96 -16.46
C GLY A 251 -13.01 -5.82 -15.11
N LYS A 252 -13.03 -6.90 -14.34
CA LYS A 252 -13.49 -6.90 -12.94
C LYS A 252 -12.29 -6.82 -11.98
N VAL A 253 -12.36 -5.96 -10.98
CA VAL A 253 -11.45 -5.97 -9.82
C VAL A 253 -11.96 -6.96 -8.77
N HIS A 254 -11.07 -7.80 -8.25
CA HIS A 254 -11.30 -8.72 -7.14
C HIS A 254 -10.58 -8.17 -5.90
N LEU A 255 -11.28 -7.38 -5.09
CA LEU A 255 -10.71 -6.75 -3.90
C LEU A 255 -10.63 -7.74 -2.74
N CYS A 256 -9.44 -8.25 -2.46
CA CYS A 256 -9.15 -9.08 -1.30
C CYS A 256 -9.03 -8.21 -0.04
N ILE A 257 -9.90 -8.46 0.95
CA ILE A 257 -9.79 -7.88 2.30
C ILE A 257 -9.89 -8.99 3.35
N ALA A 258 -9.22 -8.81 4.48
CA ALA A 258 -9.22 -9.78 5.57
C ALA A 258 -9.47 -9.11 6.94
N PRO A 259 -10.66 -8.49 7.14
CA PRO A 259 -10.99 -7.83 8.40
C PRO A 259 -10.87 -8.81 9.57
N SER A 260 -10.19 -8.40 10.64
CA SER A 260 -9.92 -9.25 11.81
C SER A 260 -10.97 -9.09 12.91
N GLY A 261 -11.78 -8.03 12.88
CA GLY A 261 -12.77 -7.70 13.91
C GLY A 261 -12.15 -7.22 15.23
N ARG A 262 -10.89 -6.76 15.22
CA ARG A 262 -10.13 -6.35 16.42
C ARG A 262 -9.79 -4.86 16.45
N GLY A 263 -10.18 -4.11 15.41
CA GLY A 263 -9.78 -2.73 15.21
C GLY A 263 -8.33 -2.57 14.76
N ASP A 264 -7.74 -3.58 14.10
CA ASP A 264 -6.37 -3.50 13.62
C ASP A 264 -6.25 -2.92 12.19
N GLU A 265 -5.03 -2.91 11.63
CA GLU A 265 -4.75 -2.37 10.29
C GLU A 265 -5.63 -2.99 9.19
N LEU A 266 -6.01 -4.27 9.33
CA LEU A 266 -6.82 -4.96 8.35
C LEU A 266 -8.26 -4.45 8.36
N ASP A 267 -8.80 -4.18 9.55
CA ASP A 267 -10.11 -3.55 9.72
C ASP A 267 -10.10 -2.11 9.18
N ALA A 268 -9.09 -1.31 9.55
CA ALA A 268 -8.96 0.08 9.09
C ALA A 268 -8.86 0.20 7.56
N ASN A 269 -8.17 -0.75 6.92
CA ASN A 269 -8.07 -0.81 5.47
C ASN A 269 -9.40 -1.23 4.81
N ALA A 270 -10.14 -2.16 5.43
CA ALA A 270 -11.46 -2.56 4.94
C ALA A 270 -12.50 -1.44 5.09
N THR A 271 -12.54 -0.73 6.22
CA THR A 271 -13.48 0.39 6.45
C THR A 271 -13.25 1.54 5.49
N ALA A 272 -11.99 1.79 5.09
CA ALA A 272 -11.66 2.76 4.05
C ALA A 272 -12.20 2.36 2.67
N PHE A 273 -11.88 1.15 2.18
CA PHE A 273 -12.27 0.74 0.83
C PHE A 273 -13.79 0.55 0.63
N LEU A 274 -14.48 -0.07 1.59
CA LEU A 274 -15.89 -0.44 1.40
C LEU A 274 -16.81 0.77 1.22
N ALA A 275 -16.59 1.85 1.99
CA ALA A 275 -17.39 3.07 1.89
C ALA A 275 -17.18 3.79 0.54
N GLU A 276 -15.94 3.93 0.10
CA GLU A 276 -15.61 4.63 -1.15
C GLU A 276 -16.08 3.85 -2.39
N ILE A 277 -16.04 2.52 -2.36
CA ILE A 277 -16.60 1.67 -3.43
C ILE A 277 -18.12 1.86 -3.50
N LEU A 278 -18.82 1.80 -2.37
CA LEU A 278 -20.27 2.04 -2.32
C LEU A 278 -20.62 3.45 -2.80
N ALA A 279 -19.81 4.46 -2.49
CA ALA A 279 -19.97 5.82 -3.01
C ALA A 279 -19.80 5.87 -4.53
N GLY A 280 -18.70 5.31 -5.07
CA GLY A 280 -18.44 5.28 -6.51
C GLY A 280 -19.49 4.52 -7.32
N VAL A 281 -20.09 3.47 -6.75
CA VAL A 281 -21.24 2.77 -7.36
C VAL A 281 -22.50 3.64 -7.33
N LYS A 282 -22.80 4.30 -6.20
CA LYS A 282 -23.97 5.17 -6.05
C LYS A 282 -23.93 6.41 -6.95
N THR A 283 -22.76 6.97 -7.21
CA THR A 283 -22.58 8.12 -8.10
C THR A 283 -22.49 7.74 -9.58
N GLY A 284 -22.45 6.43 -9.90
CA GLY A 284 -22.26 5.95 -11.27
C GLY A 284 -20.83 6.05 -11.80
N LEU A 285 -19.86 6.46 -10.96
CA LEU A 285 -18.44 6.53 -11.29
C LEU A 285 -17.84 5.16 -11.63
N ILE A 286 -18.29 4.11 -10.96
CA ILE A 286 -17.97 2.71 -11.30
C ILE A 286 -19.24 1.87 -11.42
N HIS A 287 -19.27 0.97 -12.40
CA HIS A 287 -20.39 0.04 -12.58
C HIS A 287 -20.42 -1.02 -11.46
N PRO A 288 -21.58 -1.44 -10.92
CA PRO A 288 -21.66 -2.41 -9.82
C PRO A 288 -20.95 -3.76 -10.05
N LYS A 289 -20.76 -4.17 -11.31
CA LYS A 289 -20.03 -5.41 -11.68
C LYS A 289 -18.53 -5.20 -11.93
N ALA A 290 -18.02 -3.97 -11.87
CA ALA A 290 -16.61 -3.65 -12.11
C ALA A 290 -15.71 -4.03 -10.93
N ILE A 291 -16.27 -4.27 -9.75
CA ILE A 291 -15.53 -4.68 -8.56
C ILE A 291 -16.35 -5.67 -7.72
N GLU A 292 -15.70 -6.71 -7.20
CA GLU A 292 -16.26 -7.59 -6.19
C GLU A 292 -15.28 -7.77 -5.02
N THR A 293 -15.82 -7.90 -3.81
CA THR A 293 -15.04 -8.01 -2.59
C THR A 293 -14.89 -9.47 -2.18
N LEU A 294 -13.65 -9.96 -2.13
CA LEU A 294 -13.29 -11.30 -1.64
C LEU A 294 -12.85 -11.20 -0.18
N VAL A 295 -13.73 -11.58 0.74
CA VAL A 295 -13.48 -11.52 2.19
C VAL A 295 -12.71 -12.76 2.65
N ASN A 296 -11.61 -12.56 3.37
CA ASN A 296 -10.70 -13.58 3.89
C ASN A 296 -10.12 -14.53 2.81
N ALA A 297 -10.00 -14.05 1.56
CA ALA A 297 -9.37 -14.78 0.47
C ALA A 297 -7.86 -14.48 0.39
N ASP A 298 -7.05 -15.52 0.20
CA ASP A 298 -5.65 -15.34 -0.21
C ASP A 298 -5.60 -14.91 -1.69
N ALA A 299 -4.95 -13.77 -1.95
CA ALA A 299 -4.92 -13.16 -3.28
C ALA A 299 -4.16 -13.99 -4.33
N LEU A 300 -3.18 -14.80 -3.92
CA LEU A 300 -2.40 -15.65 -4.82
C LEU A 300 -3.21 -16.89 -5.24
N VAL A 301 -3.91 -17.51 -4.29
CA VAL A 301 -4.84 -18.62 -4.53
C VAL A 301 -6.06 -18.15 -5.33
N ALA A 302 -6.60 -16.96 -5.04
CA ALA A 302 -7.69 -16.36 -5.82
C ALA A 302 -7.29 -16.15 -7.29
N ALA A 303 -6.12 -15.57 -7.54
CA ALA A 303 -5.58 -15.37 -8.88
C ALA A 303 -5.39 -16.71 -9.63
N GLN A 304 -4.84 -17.72 -8.94
CA GLN A 304 -4.65 -19.05 -9.51
C GLN A 304 -5.99 -19.75 -9.86
N ASN A 305 -6.99 -19.66 -8.98
CA ASN A 305 -8.29 -20.30 -9.23
C ASN A 305 -9.00 -19.68 -10.45
N LEU A 306 -8.92 -18.36 -10.60
CA LEU A 306 -9.43 -17.65 -11.79
C LEU A 306 -8.67 -18.05 -13.06
N ALA A 307 -7.35 -18.22 -12.98
CA ALA A 307 -6.51 -18.63 -14.11
C ALA A 307 -6.75 -20.10 -14.51
N ASP A 308 -6.92 -21.00 -13.53
CA ASP A 308 -7.28 -22.41 -13.76
C ASP A 308 -8.71 -22.56 -14.32
N ALA A 309 -9.59 -21.57 -14.08
CA ALA A 309 -10.89 -21.44 -14.74
C ALA A 309 -10.81 -20.80 -16.14
N GLY A 310 -9.61 -20.55 -16.69
CA GLY A 310 -9.39 -20.02 -18.03
C GLY A 310 -9.51 -18.49 -18.18
N SER A 311 -9.60 -17.75 -17.07
CA SER A 311 -9.67 -16.28 -17.12
C SER A 311 -8.31 -15.66 -17.45
N ARG A 312 -8.31 -14.46 -18.07
CA ARG A 312 -7.11 -13.62 -18.16
C ARG A 312 -6.97 -12.81 -16.88
N VAL A 313 -6.00 -13.17 -16.04
CA VAL A 313 -5.87 -12.70 -14.67
C VAL A 313 -4.58 -11.91 -14.46
N ALA A 314 -4.65 -10.88 -13.62
CA ALA A 314 -3.48 -10.29 -12.99
C ALA A 314 -3.68 -10.17 -11.47
N LEU A 315 -2.59 -10.24 -10.71
CA LEU A 315 -2.51 -9.95 -9.27
C LEU A 315 -1.60 -8.72 -9.07
N VAL A 316 -2.09 -7.70 -8.39
CA VAL A 316 -1.24 -6.56 -7.99
C VAL A 316 -0.33 -6.96 -6.83
N ASN A 317 0.93 -6.55 -6.87
CA ASN A 317 1.90 -6.74 -5.80
C ASN A 317 2.60 -5.41 -5.46
N GLY A 318 2.67 -5.09 -4.16
CA GLY A 318 3.43 -3.96 -3.63
C GLY A 318 4.91 -4.31 -3.58
N ALA A 319 5.62 -4.03 -4.66
CA ALA A 319 7.02 -4.35 -4.81
C ALA A 319 7.93 -3.42 -4.01
N ASN A 320 9.01 -3.96 -3.45
CA ASN A 320 10.11 -3.13 -2.99
C ASN A 320 10.86 -2.51 -4.18
N ARG A 321 11.25 -1.24 -4.06
CA ARG A 321 11.92 -0.51 -5.14
C ARG A 321 13.36 -0.95 -5.42
N ARG A 322 14.06 -1.49 -4.41
CA ARG A 322 15.48 -1.88 -4.52
C ARG A 322 15.69 -3.18 -5.29
N MET A 323 14.69 -4.04 -5.28
CA MET A 323 14.63 -5.32 -5.97
C MET A 323 13.15 -5.69 -6.04
N VAL A 324 12.72 -6.19 -7.19
CA VAL A 324 11.45 -6.90 -7.27
C VAL A 324 11.56 -8.07 -6.30
N GLY A 325 10.79 -8.05 -5.21
CA GLY A 325 10.85 -9.15 -4.27
C GLY A 325 12.07 -9.20 -3.32
N ASN A 326 12.60 -8.02 -2.95
CA ASN A 326 13.83 -7.78 -2.16
C ASN A 326 14.19 -8.71 -0.99
N HIS A 327 13.25 -9.49 -0.43
CA HIS A 327 13.49 -10.30 0.77
C HIS A 327 13.05 -11.77 0.70
N TRP A 328 12.77 -12.33 -0.48
CA TRP A 328 12.27 -13.72 -0.68
C TRP A 328 12.83 -14.80 0.22
N PHE A 329 14.07 -14.64 0.69
CA PHE A 329 14.81 -15.66 1.40
C PHE A 329 15.43 -15.19 2.72
N SER A 330 15.16 -13.95 3.14
CA SER A 330 15.62 -13.39 4.41
C SER A 330 14.92 -14.04 5.61
N HIS A 331 15.55 -14.06 6.78
CA HIS A 331 14.95 -14.63 8.00
C HIS A 331 13.93 -13.69 8.69
N GLY A 332 13.84 -12.43 8.27
CA GLY A 332 13.12 -11.37 8.99
C GLY A 332 11.74 -10.97 8.43
N ALA A 333 11.56 -10.88 7.11
CA ALA A 333 10.41 -10.19 6.51
C ALA A 333 9.13 -11.05 6.34
N ARG A 334 8.86 -11.93 7.33
CA ARG A 334 7.75 -12.91 7.39
C ARG A 334 6.34 -12.33 7.15
N MET A 335 6.17 -11.01 7.33
CA MET A 335 4.90 -10.30 7.23
C MET A 335 4.77 -9.46 5.94
N ALA A 336 5.78 -9.42 5.08
CA ALA A 336 5.71 -8.69 3.81
C ALA A 336 4.93 -9.52 2.77
N ILE A 337 3.94 -8.89 2.11
CA ILE A 337 3.12 -9.58 1.08
C ILE A 337 4.02 -10.05 -0.07
N ASP A 338 4.85 -9.16 -0.60
CA ASP A 338 5.85 -9.41 -1.65
C ASP A 338 6.70 -10.67 -1.40
N GLU A 339 7.32 -10.78 -0.20
CA GLU A 339 8.07 -11.97 0.22
C GLU A 339 7.20 -13.25 0.18
N ASN A 340 5.98 -13.18 0.72
CA ASN A 340 5.09 -14.34 0.81
C ASN A 340 4.52 -14.76 -0.55
N LEU A 341 4.40 -13.88 -1.54
CA LEU A 341 3.98 -14.28 -2.89
C LEU A 341 5.08 -15.10 -3.60
N HIS A 342 6.31 -14.59 -3.61
CA HIS A 342 7.41 -15.23 -4.34
C HIS A 342 7.95 -16.50 -3.67
N ARG A 343 7.90 -16.64 -2.33
CA ARG A 343 8.15 -17.94 -1.67
C ARG A 343 7.20 -19.03 -2.15
N ARG A 344 5.98 -18.63 -2.54
CA ARG A 344 4.89 -19.50 -2.98
C ARG A 344 4.77 -19.62 -4.51
N SER A 345 5.72 -19.07 -5.27
CA SER A 345 5.79 -19.22 -6.73
C SER A 345 7.25 -19.29 -7.21
N TRP A 346 7.76 -20.49 -7.49
CA TRP A 346 9.14 -20.63 -7.99
C TRP A 346 9.32 -19.98 -9.37
N ARG A 347 8.26 -19.96 -10.21
CA ARG A 347 8.30 -19.30 -11.52
C ARG A 347 8.53 -17.80 -11.40
N MET A 348 7.73 -17.15 -10.56
CA MET A 348 7.82 -15.71 -10.36
C MET A 348 9.15 -15.32 -9.68
N ALA A 349 9.60 -16.10 -8.70
CA ALA A 349 10.92 -15.95 -8.09
C ALA A 349 12.07 -16.15 -9.10
N CYS A 350 11.93 -17.09 -10.04
CA CYS A 350 12.92 -17.36 -11.09
C CYS A 350 13.08 -16.17 -12.04
N THR A 351 11.98 -15.66 -12.62
CA THR A 351 12.04 -14.51 -13.53
C THR A 351 12.60 -13.27 -12.83
N ALA A 352 12.12 -12.98 -11.63
CA ALA A 352 12.59 -11.81 -10.89
C ALA A 352 14.05 -11.96 -10.40
N TYR A 353 14.57 -13.18 -10.16
CA TYR A 353 15.99 -13.40 -9.84
C TYR A 353 16.90 -12.93 -10.98
N LEU A 354 16.50 -13.24 -12.22
CA LEU A 354 17.20 -12.81 -13.42
C LEU A 354 17.16 -11.28 -13.57
N LEU A 355 16.00 -10.66 -13.37
CA LEU A 355 15.81 -9.20 -13.44
C LEU A 355 16.56 -8.43 -12.34
N ASN A 356 16.63 -8.98 -11.12
CA ASN A 356 17.36 -8.38 -10.01
C ASN A 356 18.89 -8.41 -10.21
N GLY A 357 19.40 -9.33 -11.04
CA GLY A 357 20.81 -9.67 -11.19
C GLY A 357 21.32 -10.74 -10.21
N GLY A 358 20.46 -11.23 -9.31
CA GLY A 358 20.78 -12.21 -8.27
C GLY A 358 19.86 -12.12 -7.06
N ALA A 359 20.33 -12.61 -5.90
CA ALA A 359 19.61 -12.59 -4.63
C ALA A 359 19.73 -11.28 -3.82
N GLU A 360 20.65 -10.39 -4.18
CA GLU A 360 21.04 -9.23 -3.37
C GLU A 360 20.85 -7.92 -4.14
N ALA A 361 20.56 -6.83 -3.42
CA ALA A 361 20.43 -5.51 -4.00
C ALA A 361 21.81 -4.91 -4.31
N VAL A 362 22.01 -4.47 -5.55
CA VAL A 362 23.25 -3.85 -6.04
C VAL A 362 22.98 -2.45 -6.58
N PRO A 363 24.00 -1.57 -6.68
CA PRO A 363 23.88 -0.31 -7.40
C PRO A 363 23.55 -0.52 -8.88
N ARG A 364 22.74 0.36 -9.48
CA ARG A 364 22.20 0.24 -10.85
C ARG A 364 22.19 1.58 -11.59
N GLN A 365 22.26 1.52 -12.92
CA GLN A 365 21.87 2.62 -13.79
C GLN A 365 20.34 2.64 -13.98
N PRO A 366 19.72 3.80 -14.27
CA PRO A 366 18.26 3.91 -14.42
C PRO A 366 17.67 2.92 -15.43
N GLU A 367 18.39 2.66 -16.52
CA GLU A 367 17.94 1.80 -17.62
C GLU A 367 18.29 0.30 -17.45
N ASP A 368 18.90 -0.11 -16.34
CA ASP A 368 19.34 -1.51 -16.14
C ASP A 368 18.17 -2.50 -16.08
N LEU A 369 17.03 -2.13 -15.49
CA LEU A 369 15.82 -2.98 -15.49
C LEU A 369 15.29 -3.15 -16.92
N ALA A 370 15.19 -2.08 -17.69
CA ALA A 370 14.76 -2.13 -19.09
C ALA A 370 15.70 -3.00 -19.94
N LYS A 371 17.02 -2.85 -19.78
CA LYS A 371 18.04 -3.73 -20.40
C LYS A 371 17.91 -5.19 -19.96
N ALA A 372 17.52 -5.46 -18.71
CA ALA A 372 17.30 -6.81 -18.22
C ALA A 372 16.04 -7.45 -18.84
N VAL A 373 14.94 -6.69 -18.93
CA VAL A 373 13.68 -7.12 -19.56
C VAL A 373 13.89 -7.47 -21.04
N VAL A 374 14.53 -6.59 -21.82
CA VAL A 374 14.83 -6.86 -23.24
C VAL A 374 15.75 -8.07 -23.41
N ARG A 375 16.75 -8.24 -22.54
CA ARG A 375 17.67 -9.39 -22.58
C ARG A 375 16.98 -10.73 -22.30
N LEU A 376 15.90 -10.72 -21.53
CA LEU A 376 15.05 -11.89 -21.30
C LEU A 376 14.04 -12.13 -22.43
N GLY A 377 14.00 -11.30 -23.49
CA GLY A 377 12.99 -11.38 -24.55
C GLY A 377 11.66 -10.71 -24.21
N GLY A 378 11.60 -9.98 -23.10
CA GLY A 378 10.42 -9.23 -22.67
C GLY A 378 10.21 -7.90 -23.40
N THR A 379 9.05 -7.29 -23.15
CA THR A 379 8.61 -6.08 -23.85
C THR A 379 8.68 -4.83 -22.97
N LEU A 380 9.10 -3.69 -23.55
CA LEU A 380 8.96 -2.37 -22.94
C LEU A 380 7.71 -1.70 -23.53
N ILE A 381 6.83 -1.17 -22.69
CA ILE A 381 5.55 -0.60 -23.11
C ILE A 381 5.39 0.78 -22.47
N PRO A 382 5.48 1.89 -23.22
CA PRO A 382 5.18 3.21 -22.67
C PRO A 382 3.69 3.28 -22.32
N LEU A 383 3.39 3.76 -21.11
CA LEU A 383 2.03 4.08 -20.68
C LEU A 383 1.56 5.37 -21.34
N ALA A 384 0.25 5.49 -21.55
CA ALA A 384 -0.29 6.74 -22.05
C ALA A 384 -0.16 7.80 -20.94
N ASN A 385 0.43 8.94 -21.27
CA ASN A 385 0.47 10.09 -20.37
C ASN A 385 -0.97 10.44 -19.94
N SER A 386 -1.30 10.23 -18.67
CA SER A 386 -2.52 10.74 -18.05
C SER A 386 -2.49 12.27 -18.04
N SER A 387 -2.80 12.90 -19.17
CA SER A 387 -2.96 14.36 -19.31
C SER A 387 -4.26 14.86 -18.67
N ALA A 388 -4.65 14.25 -17.54
CA ALA A 388 -5.77 14.60 -16.68
C ALA A 388 -5.33 15.44 -15.46
N GLY A 389 -4.04 15.76 -15.36
CA GLY A 389 -3.52 16.80 -14.48
C GLY A 389 -3.83 18.21 -15.00
N GLY A 390 -5.11 18.56 -15.10
CA GLY A 390 -5.51 19.97 -15.14
C GLY A 390 -5.09 20.65 -13.82
N ASP A 391 -4.91 21.97 -13.83
CA ASP A 391 -4.52 22.73 -12.61
C ASP A 391 -5.70 22.88 -11.64
N VAL A 392 -6.09 21.77 -11.02
CA VAL A 392 -7.14 21.70 -9.99
C VAL A 392 -6.79 22.63 -8.82
N LYS A 393 -5.50 22.87 -8.54
CA LYS A 393 -5.07 23.79 -7.48
C LYS A 393 -5.41 25.24 -7.84
N GLY A 394 -5.20 25.66 -9.09
CA GLY A 394 -5.58 26.97 -9.61
C GLY A 394 -7.10 27.21 -9.61
N ASP A 395 -7.89 26.25 -10.10
CA ASP A 395 -9.35 26.42 -10.22
C ASP A 395 -10.06 26.50 -8.86
N VAL A 396 -9.61 25.73 -7.86
CA VAL A 396 -10.19 25.73 -6.51
C VAL A 396 -9.94 27.04 -5.76
N ILE A 397 -8.72 27.56 -5.83
CA ILE A 397 -8.36 28.86 -5.21
C ILE A 397 -9.19 29.99 -5.83
N LYS A 398 -9.45 29.91 -7.14
CA LYS A 398 -10.28 30.88 -7.87
C LYS A 398 -11.74 30.82 -7.43
N GLN A 399 -12.31 29.63 -7.23
CA GLN A 399 -13.69 29.46 -6.75
C GLN A 399 -13.86 29.95 -5.30
N PHE A 400 -12.94 29.61 -4.39
CA PHE A 400 -13.00 30.09 -3.00
C PHE A 400 -13.06 31.62 -2.92
N ARG A 401 -12.19 32.31 -3.65
CA ARG A 401 -12.15 33.79 -3.73
C ARG A 401 -13.37 34.43 -4.41
N GLN A 402 -14.22 33.67 -5.10
CA GLN A 402 -15.49 34.19 -5.62
C GLN A 402 -16.61 34.12 -4.58
N TRP A 403 -16.46 33.30 -3.54
CA TRP A 403 -17.47 33.07 -2.51
C TRP A 403 -17.16 33.89 -1.25
N ASP A 404 -15.88 34.04 -0.89
CA ASP A 404 -15.40 35.00 0.11
C ASP A 404 -15.49 36.43 -0.47
N THR A 405 -16.68 37.04 -0.37
CA THR A 405 -16.96 38.39 -0.87
C THR A 405 -16.43 39.48 0.07
N SER A 406 -16.26 39.15 1.35
CA SER A 406 -15.65 40.02 2.35
C SER A 406 -14.11 40.11 2.20
N ASN A 407 -13.51 39.08 1.58
CA ASN A 407 -12.07 38.87 1.45
C ASN A 407 -11.36 38.78 2.83
N ASP A 408 -12.00 38.12 3.80
CA ASP A 408 -11.46 37.88 5.15
C ASP A 408 -10.68 36.55 5.28
N GLY A 409 -10.70 35.71 4.23
CA GLY A 409 -10.03 34.42 4.17
C GLY A 409 -10.87 33.24 4.64
N ARG A 410 -12.17 33.44 4.89
CA ARG A 410 -13.17 32.43 5.23
C ARG A 410 -14.45 32.67 4.41
N ILE A 411 -15.39 31.73 4.46
CA ILE A 411 -16.72 31.93 3.88
C ILE A 411 -17.74 31.87 5.01
N SER A 412 -18.45 32.97 5.23
CA SER A 412 -19.56 33.02 6.19
C SER A 412 -20.78 32.24 5.69
N LYS A 413 -21.67 31.88 6.61
CA LYS A 413 -22.95 31.22 6.28
C LYS A 413 -23.80 32.06 5.33
N GLU A 414 -23.81 33.38 5.51
CA GLU A 414 -24.53 34.33 4.69
C GLU A 414 -23.97 34.40 3.26
N GLU A 415 -22.65 34.31 3.10
CA GLU A 415 -22.00 34.26 1.78
C GLU A 415 -22.27 32.94 1.06
N MET A 416 -22.11 31.80 1.73
CA MET A 416 -22.45 30.50 1.15
C MET A 416 -23.93 30.46 0.73
N THR A 417 -24.83 30.96 1.58
CA THR A 417 -26.28 30.99 1.30
C THR A 417 -26.62 31.85 0.08
N LYS A 418 -25.98 33.02 -0.10
CA LYS A 418 -26.17 33.85 -1.31
C LYS A 418 -25.83 33.09 -2.58
N VAL A 419 -24.71 32.36 -2.60
CA VAL A 419 -24.27 31.59 -3.77
C VAL A 419 -25.20 30.41 -4.04
N LEU A 420 -25.54 29.62 -3.02
CA LEU A 420 -26.40 28.44 -3.18
C LEU A 420 -27.84 28.80 -3.60
N VAL A 421 -28.39 29.91 -3.08
CA VAL A 421 -29.70 30.41 -3.51
C VAL A 421 -29.68 30.93 -4.95
N ALA A 422 -28.60 31.58 -5.39
CA ALA A 422 -28.41 31.98 -6.79
C ALA A 422 -28.32 30.76 -7.76
N LEU A 423 -27.94 29.59 -7.24
CA LEU A 423 -27.92 28.31 -7.95
C LEU A 423 -29.24 27.51 -7.82
N GLY A 424 -30.28 28.08 -7.18
CA GLY A 424 -31.61 27.48 -7.08
C GLY A 424 -31.84 26.55 -5.88
N ILE A 425 -30.92 26.50 -4.92
CA ILE A 425 -31.08 25.72 -3.67
C ILE A 425 -31.90 26.52 -2.65
N SER A 426 -32.78 25.86 -1.89
CA SER A 426 -33.60 26.55 -0.90
C SER A 426 -32.76 26.96 0.32
N ALA A 427 -33.07 28.13 0.92
CA ALA A 427 -32.37 28.62 2.11
C ALA A 427 -32.43 27.63 3.31
N LYS A 428 -33.45 26.78 3.37
CA LYS A 428 -33.59 25.72 4.39
C LYS A 428 -32.56 24.59 4.20
N ASP A 429 -32.24 24.27 2.95
CA ASP A 429 -31.25 23.25 2.60
C ASP A 429 -29.82 23.80 2.75
N CYS A 430 -29.60 25.10 2.50
CA CYS A 430 -28.34 25.79 2.76
C CYS A 430 -27.87 25.62 4.22
N ASP A 431 -28.80 25.70 5.20
CA ASP A 431 -28.50 25.46 6.62
C ASP A 431 -27.95 24.06 6.90
N THR A 432 -28.42 23.06 6.15
CA THR A 432 -28.00 21.66 6.28
C THR A 432 -26.66 21.42 5.57
N ILE A 433 -26.48 22.04 4.40
CA ILE A 433 -25.22 22.01 3.64
C ILE A 433 -24.09 22.68 4.42
N PHE A 434 -24.32 23.85 5.00
CA PHE A 434 -23.32 24.58 5.79
C PHE A 434 -22.85 23.74 6.99
N LYS A 435 -23.78 23.14 7.75
CA LYS A 435 -23.46 22.25 8.89
C LYS A 435 -22.74 20.95 8.50
N ALA A 436 -22.81 20.54 7.24
CA ALA A 436 -22.06 19.39 6.73
C ALA A 436 -20.65 19.77 6.25
N ALA A 437 -20.40 21.07 6.01
CA ALA A 437 -19.12 21.62 5.59
C ALA A 437 -18.29 22.13 6.78
N ASP A 438 -18.94 22.81 7.72
CA ASP A 438 -18.37 23.37 8.97
C ASP A 438 -18.04 22.24 9.95
N SER A 439 -16.83 21.68 9.79
CA SER A 439 -16.39 20.49 10.51
C SER A 439 -15.96 20.82 11.95
N ASN A 440 -15.42 22.02 12.18
CA ASN A 440 -14.99 22.47 13.50
C ASN A 440 -16.12 23.15 14.33
N ASN A 441 -17.24 23.51 13.68
CA ASN A 441 -18.40 24.21 14.25
C ASN A 441 -18.09 25.65 14.77
N ASP A 442 -17.16 26.38 14.12
CA ASP A 442 -16.82 27.77 14.45
C ASP A 442 -17.74 28.81 13.78
N GLY A 443 -18.64 28.35 12.88
CA GLY A 443 -19.61 29.20 12.19
C GLY A 443 -19.10 29.79 10.87
N PHE A 444 -17.90 29.43 10.43
CA PHE A 444 -17.29 29.81 9.16
C PHE A 444 -16.74 28.59 8.42
N LEU A 445 -16.55 28.71 7.11
CA LEU A 445 -15.78 27.74 6.34
C LEU A 445 -14.38 28.29 6.08
N SER A 446 -13.37 27.72 6.73
CA SER A 446 -11.98 27.96 6.34
C SER A 446 -11.72 27.39 4.94
N TYR A 447 -10.64 27.80 4.27
CA TYR A 447 -10.20 27.16 3.02
C TYR A 447 -10.03 25.63 3.19
N THR A 448 -9.57 25.19 4.35
CA THR A 448 -9.38 23.78 4.71
C THR A 448 -10.70 23.04 5.01
N GLU A 449 -11.82 23.74 5.17
CA GLU A 449 -13.15 23.14 5.25
C GLU A 449 -13.90 23.27 3.93
N PHE A 450 -13.76 24.39 3.22
CA PHE A 450 -14.34 24.59 1.90
C PHE A 450 -13.82 23.56 0.89
N VAL A 451 -12.51 23.29 0.86
CA VAL A 451 -11.97 22.26 -0.03
C VAL A 451 -12.22 20.86 0.56
N TYR A 452 -12.44 20.70 1.88
CA TYR A 452 -12.99 19.45 2.47
C TYR A 452 -14.50 19.30 2.18
N TRP A 453 -15.18 20.33 1.70
CA TRP A 453 -16.59 20.23 1.35
C TRP A 453 -16.78 20.02 -0.15
N LEU A 454 -16.08 20.82 -0.97
CA LEU A 454 -16.04 20.66 -2.42
C LEU A 454 -15.45 19.31 -2.82
N TYR A 455 -14.33 18.94 -2.20
CA TYR A 455 -13.66 17.70 -2.51
C TYR A 455 -14.07 16.62 -1.51
N GLY A 456 -14.24 16.92 -0.21
CA GLY A 456 -14.04 16.02 0.95
C GLY A 456 -15.13 15.08 1.45
N GLY A 457 -15.23 13.83 1.00
CA GLY A 457 -14.99 13.29 -0.34
C GLY A 457 -13.58 13.22 -1.01
N GLN A 458 -12.48 13.71 -0.42
CA GLN A 458 -11.14 14.10 -0.98
C GLN A 458 -10.64 15.47 -0.39
N SER A 459 -9.37 15.62 -0.02
CA SER A 459 -8.92 16.82 0.75
C SER A 459 -7.39 16.86 0.93
N ILE A 460 -6.62 17.94 1.18
CA ILE A 460 -6.50 19.34 0.66
C ILE A 460 -5.00 19.72 0.69
N PRO A 461 -4.46 20.64 -0.14
CA PRO A 461 -3.15 21.22 0.08
C PRO A 461 -3.24 22.62 0.72
N THR A 462 -2.75 22.77 1.95
CA THR A 462 -2.56 24.07 2.60
C THR A 462 -1.46 24.88 1.90
N LEU A 463 -1.63 26.19 1.72
CA LEU A 463 -0.53 27.12 1.47
C LEU A 463 -0.65 28.35 2.37
N SER A 464 0.49 28.76 2.92
CA SER A 464 0.65 29.87 3.85
C SER A 464 0.49 31.24 3.18
N GLN A 465 0.09 32.23 3.98
CA GLN A 465 -0.04 33.62 3.53
C GLN A 465 1.33 34.22 3.14
N THR A 466 1.42 34.82 1.96
CA THR A 466 2.37 35.91 1.69
C THR A 466 1.68 36.99 0.86
N GLY A 467 1.60 38.20 1.40
CA GLY A 467 1.17 39.38 0.64
C GLY A 467 2.35 40.08 -0.05
N PRO A 468 2.15 40.86 -1.11
CA PRO A 468 3.21 41.65 -1.74
C PRO A 468 3.19 43.14 -1.30
N SER A 469 4.09 43.44 -0.37
CA SER A 469 4.98 44.62 -0.29
C SER A 469 4.55 46.05 -0.74
N ARG A 470 4.82 47.01 0.17
CA ARG A 470 5.25 48.41 -0.03
C ARG A 470 4.33 49.41 -0.76
N LYS A 471 3.91 50.42 0.01
CA LYS A 471 4.63 51.71 -0.01
C LYS A 471 5.15 52.03 1.39
#